data_AF-C1BEB8-F1
#
_entry.id   AF-C1BEB8-F1
#
_cell.length_a   1.000
_cell.length_b   1.000
_cell.length_c   1.000
_cell.angle_alpha   90.00
_cell.angle_beta   90.00
_cell.angle_gamma   90.00
#
_symmetry.space_group_name_H-M   'P 1'
#
loop_
_entity.id
_entity.type
_entity.pdbx_description
1 polymer ?
#
loop_
_entity_poly.entity_id
_entity_poly.type
_entity_poly.pdbx_seq_one_letter_code
_entity_poly.pdbx_strand_id
1 'polypeptide(L)'
;MATERDPYRVLGLSPSASQADIASAYRRLLRRHHPDTRTPQRADPAADEHLQHILTAYAQLRDPDHRAYHDQAKPTGKTPKR
;
A
#
# COMPACT_ATOMS: atom_id res chain seq x y z
N MET A 1 1.18 9.27 18.30
CA MET A 1 0.72 7.92 17.92
C MET A 1 0.29 7.95 16.46
N ALA A 2 1.14 7.51 15.53
CA ALA A 2 0.85 7.44 14.10
C ALA A 2 1.86 6.49 13.43
N THR A 3 1.87 5.21 13.82
CA THR A 3 2.93 4.28 13.37
C THR A 3 2.47 2.85 13.10
N GLU A 4 1.17 2.61 12.90
CA GLU A 4 0.68 1.24 12.62
C GLU A 4 -0.08 1.10 11.28
N ARG A 5 -0.35 2.20 10.55
CA ARG A 5 -1.20 2.16 9.35
C ARG A 5 -0.75 3.12 8.24
N ASP A 6 0.55 3.30 8.02
CA ASP A 6 0.99 4.08 6.85
C ASP A 6 0.84 3.22 5.58
N PRO A 7 -0.10 3.54 4.68
CA PRO A 7 -0.37 2.70 3.50
C PRO A 7 0.84 2.63 2.57
N TYR A 8 1.66 3.68 2.55
CA TYR A 8 2.93 3.70 1.83
C TYR A 8 3.91 2.65 2.37
N ARG A 9 4.08 2.54 3.70
CA ARG A 9 4.98 1.54 4.30
C ARG A 9 4.50 0.11 4.04
N VAL A 10 3.18 -0.13 4.09
CA VAL A 10 2.60 -1.44 3.79
C VAL A 10 2.91 -1.88 2.35
N LEU A 11 2.86 -0.94 1.40
CA LEU A 11 3.22 -1.18 0.01
C LEU A 11 4.74 -1.17 -0.25
N GLY A 12 5.55 -0.83 0.77
CA GLY A 12 7.00 -0.65 0.63
C GLY A 12 7.39 0.56 -0.23
N LEU A 13 6.56 1.60 -0.21
CA LEU A 13 6.71 2.82 -0.99
C LEU A 13 7.00 4.01 -0.10
N SER A 14 7.57 5.05 -0.71
CA SER A 14 7.73 6.36 -0.07
C SER A 14 6.40 7.14 -0.15
N PRO A 15 6.08 8.04 0.79
CA PRO A 15 4.96 8.98 0.66
C PRO A 15 5.04 9.87 -0.59
N SER A 16 6.25 10.03 -1.16
CA SER A 16 6.47 10.71 -2.45
C SER A 16 6.21 9.82 -3.68
N ALA A 17 5.79 8.57 -3.50
CA ALA A 17 5.51 7.67 -4.61
C ALA A 17 4.34 8.17 -5.46
N SER A 18 4.43 7.91 -6.77
CA SER A 18 3.36 8.25 -7.71
C SER A 18 2.27 7.18 -7.71
N GLN A 19 1.09 7.53 -8.20
CA GLN A 19 0.00 6.56 -8.45
C GLN A 19 0.48 5.33 -9.26
N ALA A 20 1.35 5.55 -10.24
CA ALA A 20 1.96 4.48 -11.02
C ALA A 20 2.81 3.53 -10.17
N ASP A 21 3.58 4.06 -9.22
CA ASP A 21 4.39 3.25 -8.28
C ASP A 21 3.51 2.44 -7.34
N ILE A 22 2.42 3.05 -6.85
CA ILE A 22 1.40 2.41 -6.00
C ILE A 22 0.78 1.21 -6.72
N ALA A 23 0.31 1.41 -7.96
CA ALA A 23 -0.25 0.33 -8.77
C ALA A 23 0.79 -0.77 -9.10
N SER A 24 2.03 -0.37 -9.40
CA SER A 24 3.10 -1.31 -9.73
C SER A 24 3.51 -2.17 -8.53
N ALA A 25 3.68 -1.55 -7.35
CA ALA A 25 3.98 -2.26 -6.11
C ALA A 25 2.85 -3.20 -5.70
N TYR A 26 1.59 -2.74 -5.78
CA TYR A 26 0.42 -3.58 -5.54
C TYR A 26 0.44 -4.83 -6.43
N ARG A 27 0.62 -4.67 -7.73
CA ARG A 27 0.71 -5.82 -8.67
C ARG A 27 1.87 -6.76 -8.35
N ARG A 28 3.01 -6.23 -7.92
CA ARG A 28 4.19 -7.03 -7.52
C ARG A 28 3.93 -7.82 -6.25
N LEU A 29 3.31 -7.20 -5.25
CA LEU A 29 2.96 -7.84 -3.99
C LEU A 29 1.85 -8.88 -4.18
N LEU A 30 0.85 -8.58 -5.01
CA LEU A 30 -0.22 -9.52 -5.35
C LEU A 30 0.34 -10.79 -5.99
N ARG A 31 1.30 -10.66 -6.91
CA ARG A 31 2.00 -11.82 -7.51
C ARG A 31 2.85 -12.59 -6.50
N ARG A 32 3.50 -11.89 -5.57
CA ARG A 32 4.33 -12.50 -4.51
C ARG A 32 3.49 -13.24 -3.48
N HIS A 33 2.28 -12.73 -3.21
CA HIS A 33 1.31 -13.31 -2.29
C HIS A 33 0.20 -14.07 -3.01
N HIS A 34 0.37 -14.40 -4.30
CA HIS A 34 -0.68 -15.00 -5.11
C HIS A 34 -0.96 -16.44 -4.67
N PRO A 35 -2.22 -16.87 -4.56
CA PRO A 35 -2.54 -18.25 -4.19
C PRO A 35 -2.09 -19.27 -5.25
N ASP A 36 -1.94 -18.86 -6.51
CA ASP A 36 -1.51 -19.77 -7.60
C ASP A 36 -0.06 -20.25 -7.46
N THR A 37 0.79 -19.50 -6.75
CA THR A 37 2.14 -19.95 -6.36
C THR A 37 2.19 -20.60 -4.97
N ARG A 38 1.07 -20.60 -4.23
CA ARG A 38 0.93 -21.19 -2.90
C ARG A 38 0.21 -22.52 -3.03
N THR A 39 0.90 -23.62 -2.75
CA THR A 39 0.23 -24.90 -2.55
C THR A 39 -0.77 -24.80 -1.40
N PRO A 40 -1.96 -25.44 -1.47
CA PRO A 40 -3.03 -25.33 -0.47
C PRO A 40 -2.61 -25.78 0.94
N GLN A 41 -1.53 -26.55 1.09
CA GLN A 41 -0.94 -26.86 2.40
C GLN A 41 -0.24 -25.67 3.09
N ARG A 42 -0.02 -24.55 2.40
CA ARG A 42 0.65 -23.33 2.89
C ARG A 42 -0.26 -22.10 2.86
N ALA A 43 -1.56 -22.30 3.07
CA ALA A 43 -2.48 -21.21 3.37
C ALA A 43 -2.18 -20.68 4.79
N ASP A 44 -1.08 -19.93 4.91
CA ASP A 44 -0.73 -19.23 6.14
C ASP A 44 -1.72 -18.07 6.36
N PRO A 45 -2.45 -18.03 7.49
CA PRO A 45 -3.37 -16.92 7.79
C PRO A 45 -2.65 -15.57 7.81
N ALA A 46 -1.38 -15.54 8.24
CA ALA A 46 -0.54 -14.36 8.20
C ALA A 46 -0.33 -13.81 6.78
N ALA A 47 -0.39 -14.69 5.77
CA ALA A 47 -0.22 -14.34 4.38
C ALA A 47 -1.50 -13.73 3.78
N ASP A 48 -2.66 -13.98 4.39
CA ASP A 48 -3.96 -13.38 4.07
C ASP A 48 -4.08 -12.01 4.75
N GLU A 49 -3.67 -11.90 6.02
CA GLU A 49 -3.62 -10.62 6.76
C GLU A 49 -2.72 -9.61 6.04
N HIS A 50 -1.53 -10.02 5.59
CA HIS A 50 -0.65 -9.16 4.80
C HIS A 50 -1.30 -8.70 3.49
N LEU A 51 -2.03 -9.58 2.81
CA LEU A 51 -2.73 -9.25 1.57
C LEU A 51 -3.85 -8.25 1.83
N GLN A 52 -4.64 -8.42 2.90
CA GLN A 52 -5.66 -7.48 3.33
C GLN A 52 -5.07 -6.10 3.65
N HIS A 53 -3.92 -6.04 4.33
CA HIS A 53 -3.23 -4.77 4.57
C HIS A 53 -2.83 -4.10 3.25
N ILE A 54 -2.28 -4.85 2.30
CA ILE A 54 -1.90 -4.35 0.96
C ILE A 54 -3.12 -3.81 0.21
N LEU A 55 -4.24 -4.54 0.22
CA LEU A 55 -5.49 -4.12 -0.42
C LEU A 55 -6.06 -2.84 0.20
N THR A 56 -6.07 -2.78 1.53
CA THR A 56 -6.54 -1.60 2.28
C THR A 56 -5.67 -0.38 1.99
N ALA A 57 -4.36 -0.55 2.01
CA ALA A 57 -3.40 0.50 1.70
C ALA A 57 -3.55 1.00 0.26
N TYR A 58 -3.68 0.07 -0.70
CA TYR A 58 -3.92 0.42 -2.10
C TYR A 58 -5.24 1.18 -2.24
N ALA A 59 -6.34 0.73 -1.65
CA ALA A 59 -7.64 1.38 -1.75
C ALA A 59 -7.63 2.84 -1.23
N GLN A 60 -6.87 3.13 -0.18
CA GLN A 60 -6.69 4.49 0.33
C GLN A 60 -5.85 5.39 -0.59
N LEU A 61 -4.85 4.81 -1.27
CA LEU A 61 -3.89 5.57 -2.07
C LEU A 61 -4.21 5.65 -3.57
N ARG A 62 -5.01 4.71 -4.08
CA ARG A 62 -5.43 4.66 -5.50
C ARG A 62 -6.32 5.85 -5.85
N ASP A 63 -7.12 6.32 -4.92
CA ASP A 63 -8.04 7.40 -5.17
C ASP A 63 -7.37 8.73 -4.80
N PRO A 64 -7.09 9.62 -5.78
CA PRO A 64 -6.41 10.87 -5.51
C PRO A 64 -7.22 11.77 -4.56
N ASP A 65 -8.54 11.61 -4.51
CA ASP A 65 -9.43 12.36 -3.62
C ASP A 65 -9.29 11.88 -2.17
N HIS A 66 -9.31 10.56 -1.94
CA HIS A 66 -9.00 9.98 -0.63
C HIS A 66 -7.57 10.27 -0.18
N ARG A 67 -6.61 10.21 -1.11
CA ARG A 67 -5.23 10.58 -0.83
C ARG A 67 -5.14 12.04 -0.43
N ALA A 68 -5.80 12.95 -1.15
CA ALA A 68 -5.81 14.36 -0.83
C ALA A 68 -6.44 14.63 0.53
N TYR A 69 -7.52 13.95 0.89
CA TYR A 69 -8.11 14.06 2.23
C TYR A 69 -7.13 13.60 3.34
N HIS A 70 -6.45 12.48 3.11
CA HIS A 70 -5.46 11.94 4.04
C HIS A 70 -4.17 12.81 4.13
N ASP A 71 -3.70 13.33 2.99
CA ASP A 71 -2.55 14.25 2.89
C ASP A 71 -2.90 15.69 3.32
N GLN A 72 -4.17 16.10 3.33
CA GLN A 72 -4.60 17.38 3.93
C GLN A 72 -4.71 17.27 5.45
N ALA A 73 -5.13 16.10 5.96
CA ALA A 73 -5.18 15.83 7.39
C ALA A 73 -3.78 15.67 8.02
N LYS A 74 -2.77 15.27 7.24
CA LYS A 74 -1.36 15.27 7.66
C LYS A 74 -0.65 16.52 7.11
N PRO A 75 -0.28 17.53 7.92
CA PRO A 75 0.48 18.68 7.43
C PRO A 75 1.91 18.25 7.11
N THR A 76 2.15 17.59 5.98
CA THR A 76 3.49 17.16 5.58
C THR A 76 3.84 17.73 4.22
N GLY A 77 4.51 18.89 4.30
CA GLY A 77 5.49 19.45 3.35
C GLY A 77 5.53 18.86 1.94
N LYS A 78 4.76 19.46 1.03
CA LYS A 78 5.10 19.46 -0.39
C LYS A 78 6.54 19.94 -0.56
N THR A 79 7.48 19.03 -0.84
CA THR A 79 8.81 19.41 -1.33
C THR A 79 8.71 19.47 -2.85
N PRO A 80 8.81 20.66 -3.48
CA PRO A 80 8.92 20.75 -4.92
C PRO A 80 10.33 20.27 -5.32
N LYS A 81 10.39 19.28 -6.20
CA LYS A 81 11.64 18.85 -6.82
C LYS A 81 12.05 19.95 -7.81
N ARG A 82 13.07 20.73 -7.43
CA ARG A 82 13.75 21.69 -8.31
C ARG A 82 14.69 20.96 -9.27
#